data_AF-A0AAU5LE96-F1
#
_entry.id   AF-A0AAU5LE96-F1
#
_cell.length_a   1.000
_cell.length_b   1.000
_cell.length_c   1.000
_cell.angle_alpha   90.00
_cell.angle_beta   90.00
_cell.angle_gamma   90.00
#
_symmetry.space_group_name_H-M   'P 1'
#
loop_
_entity.id
_entity.type
_entity.pdbx_description
1 polymer ?
#
loop_
_entity_poly.entity_id
_entity_poly.type
_entity_poly.pdbx_seq_one_letter_code
_entity_poly.pdbx_strand_id
1 'polypeptide(L)' 'MATYSKPHLTFDRQLDLLESRGMRVHDRQFAEHTLGVVGYYRLSGYW' A
#
# COMPACT_ATOMS: atom_id res chain seq x y z
N MET A 1 -10.99 14.72 20.54
CA MET A 1 -10.75 14.67 19.08
C MET A 1 -9.49 13.85 18.86
N ALA A 2 -9.58 12.65 18.29
CA ALA A 2 -8.39 11.85 18.04
C ALA A 2 -7.63 12.45 16.85
N THR A 3 -6.48 13.06 17.10
CA THR A 3 -5.57 13.55 16.06
C THR A 3 -5.14 12.36 15.20
N TYR A 4 -5.52 12.37 13.93
CA TYR A 4 -5.22 11.28 13.00
C TYR A 4 -3.73 11.35 12.59
N SER A 5 -2.82 10.96 13.50
CA SER A 5 -1.37 10.92 13.26
C SER A 5 -0.93 9.66 12.51
N LYS A 6 -1.68 9.21 11.49
CA LYS A 6 -1.14 8.18 10.60
C LYS A 6 -0.20 8.87 9.62
N PRO A 7 1.12 8.64 9.71
CA PRO A 7 2.03 9.21 8.72
C PRO A 7 1.63 8.70 7.33
N HIS A 8 1.62 9.61 6.35
CA HIS A 8 1.47 9.21 4.96
C HIS A 8 2.66 8.33 4.59
N LEU A 9 2.39 7.05 4.37
CA LEU A 9 3.39 6.10 3.89
C LEU A 9 3.61 6.31 2.40
N THR A 10 4.86 6.26 1.95
CA THR A 10 5.19 6.23 0.52
C THR A 10 4.64 4.96 -0.13
N PHE A 11 4.50 4.96 -1.46
CA PHE A 11 4.03 3.78 -2.18
C PHE A 11 4.90 2.55 -1.94
N ASP A 12 6.21 2.70 -1.93
CA ASP A 12 7.14 1.64 -1.55
C ASP A 12 6.85 1.04 -0.17
N ARG A 13 6.61 1.89 0.85
CA ARG A 13 6.25 1.43 2.20
C ARG A 13 4.87 0.79 2.29
N GLN A 14 3.94 1.23 1.45
CA GLN A 14 2.63 0.63 1.33
C GLN A 14 2.72 -0.76 0.67
N LEU A 15 3.61 -0.95 -0.31
CA LEU A 15 3.90 -2.26 -0.89
C LEU A 15 4.55 -3.20 0.12
N ASP A 16 5.54 -2.73 0.90
CA ASP A 16 6.13 -3.50 2.02
C ASP A 16 5.03 -4.05 2.95
N LEU A 17 4.07 -3.20 3.31
CA LEU A 17 2.94 -3.57 4.15
C LEU A 17 2.04 -4.61 3.50
N LEU A 18 1.73 -4.46 2.22
CA LEU A 18 0.92 -5.44 1.49
C LEU A 18 1.65 -6.79 1.37
N GLU A 19 2.96 -6.78 1.10
CA GLU A 19 3.79 -7.99 1.09
C GLU A 19 3.82 -8.68 2.45
N SER A 20 3.97 -7.90 3.53
CA SER A 20 3.94 -8.43 4.90
C SER A 20 2.60 -9.09 5.26
N ARG A 21 1.52 -8.71 4.59
CA ARG A 21 0.16 -9.27 4.76
C ARG A 21 -0.09 -10.49 3.88
N GLY A 22 0.85 -10.84 3.00
CA GLY A 22 0.75 -12.01 2.14
C GLY A 22 0.44 -11.68 0.67
N MET A 23 0.41 -10.40 0.28
CA MET A 23 0.33 -10.02 -1.13
C MET A 23 1.66 -10.33 -1.82
N ARG A 24 1.65 -11.16 -2.86
CA ARG A 24 2.87 -11.36 -3.68
C ARG A 24 3.01 -10.21 -4.67
N VAL A 25 4.03 -9.37 -4.49
CA VAL A 25 4.41 -8.35 -5.46
C VAL A 25 5.49 -8.92 -6.38
N HIS A 26 5.13 -9.21 -7.63
CA HIS A 26 6.07 -9.74 -8.61
C HIS A 26 6.90 -8.64 -9.28
N ASP A 27 6.28 -7.51 -9.60
CA ASP A 27 6.93 -6.33 -10.15
C ASP A 27 6.59 -5.14 -9.26
N ARG A 28 7.60 -4.65 -8.55
CA ARG A 28 7.45 -3.56 -7.58
C ARG A 28 7.14 -2.23 -8.25
N GLN A 29 7.70 -1.98 -9.45
CA GLN A 29 7.48 -0.75 -10.20
C GLN A 29 6.05 -0.71 -10.75
N PHE A 30 5.58 -1.82 -11.30
CA PHE A 30 4.20 -1.95 -11.74
C PHE A 30 3.21 -1.86 -10.57
N ALA A 31 3.53 -2.50 -9.44
CA ALA A 31 2.71 -2.44 -8.24
C ALA A 31 2.64 -1.02 -7.66
N GLU A 32 3.76 -0.28 -7.66
CA GLU A 32 3.80 1.12 -7.22
C GLU A 32 2.95 2.02 -8.12
N HIS A 33 3.07 1.87 -9.45
CA HIS A 33 2.23 2.61 -10.39
C HIS A 33 0.74 2.29 -10.21
N THR A 34 0.41 1.01 -10.06
CA THR A 34 -0.96 0.53 -9.82
C THR A 34 -1.50 1.07 -8.50
N LEU A 35 -0.67 1.08 -7.45
CA LEU A 35 -1.00 1.63 -6.14
C LEU A 35 -1.27 3.13 -6.20
N GLY A 36 -0.54 3.87 -7.05
CA GLY A 36 -0.79 5.28 -7.33
C GLY A 36 -2.14 5.55 -8.00
N VAL A 37 -2.64 4.62 -8.83
CA VAL A 37 -3.93 4.72 -9.52
C VAL A 37 -5.10 4.24 -8.65
N VAL A 38 -4.93 3.09 -7.98
CA VAL A 38 -5.99 2.39 -7.24
C VAL A 38 -6.10 2.87 -5.79
N GLY A 39 -4.98 3.28 -5.20
CA GLY A 39 -4.86 3.69 -3.80
C GLY A 39 -4.70 2.52 -2.82
N TYR A 40 -3.81 2.67 -1.85
CA TYR A 40 -3.51 1.66 -0.84
C TYR A 40 -4.71 1.16 -0.05
N TYR A 41 -5.58 2.07 0.40
CA TYR A 41 -6.71 1.68 1.24
C TYR A 41 -7.63 0.67 0.53
N ARG A 42 -7.81 0.83 -0.78
CA ARG A 42 -8.62 -0.06 -1.60
C ARG A 42 -7.98 -1.42 -1.75
N LEU A 43 -6.68 -1.46 -2.09
CA LEU A 43 -5.97 -2.74 -2.21
C LEU A 43 -5.93 -3.45 -0.85
N SER A 44 -5.58 -2.74 0.23
CA SER A 44 -5.47 -3.32 1.58
C SER A 44 -6.73 -3.98 2.16
N GLY A 45 -7.90 -3.81 1.53
CA GLY A 45 -9.13 -4.52 1.92
C GLY A 45 -9.29 -5.91 1.29
N TYR A 46 -8.48 -6.26 0.29
CA TYR A 46 -8.55 -7.55 -0.43
C TYR A 46 -7.43 -8.52 -0.04
N TRP A 47 -6.34 -8.03 0.54
CA TRP A 47 -5.18 -8.82 1.00
C TRP A 47 -4.95 -8.57 2.49
#